data_AF-A0A6V7JPF9-F1
#
_entry.id   AF-A0A6V7JPF9-F1
#
_cell.length_a   1.000
_cell.length_b   1.000
_cell.length_c   1.000
_cell.angle_alpha   90.00
_cell.angle_beta   90.00
_cell.angle_gamma   90.00
#
_symmetry.space_group_name_H-M   'P 1'
#
loop_
_entity.id
_entity.type
_entity.pdbx_description
1 polymer ?
#
loop_
_entity_poly.entity_id
_entity_poly.type
_entity_poly.pdbx_seq_one_letter_code
_entity_poly.pdbx_strand_id
1 'polypeptide(L)'
;VIAGQFLSDKKVGTYVEVEMYGLPTDTIRKEFRTKTIPANGLNPVYNEEPFLFRKVVLPDLAALRFAVYDENGRLLGQRIVPLDGLQSGYRHIALRTEANFPMSLPMLFCNIEIKIYVPDGFQ
;
A
#
# COMPACT_ATOMS: atom_id res chain seq x y z
N VAL A 1 -6.16 0.17 -3.49
CA VAL A 1 -5.99 -1.08 -2.69
C VAL A 1 -7.33 -1.79 -2.68
N ILE A 2 -7.39 -3.10 -2.98
CA ILE A 2 -8.68 -3.78 -3.21
C ILE A 2 -9.14 -4.51 -1.94
N ALA A 3 -8.32 -5.41 -1.41
CA ALA A 3 -8.68 -6.25 -0.27
C ALA A 3 -7.45 -6.69 0.53
N GLY A 4 -7.66 -7.24 1.72
CA GLY A 4 -6.64 -7.96 2.49
C GLY A 4 -7.06 -9.40 2.79
N GLN A 5 -6.10 -10.23 3.17
CA GLN A 5 -6.30 -11.62 3.58
C GLN A 5 -5.47 -11.92 4.83
N PHE A 6 -6.08 -12.61 5.80
CA PHE A 6 -5.48 -13.08 7.06
C PHE A 6 -4.72 -11.99 7.82
N LEU A 7 -5.25 -10.77 7.88
CA LEU A 7 -4.57 -9.61 8.48
C LEU A 7 -4.51 -9.68 10.01
N SER A 8 -5.52 -10.27 10.64
CA SER A 8 -5.57 -10.50 12.08
C SER A 8 -6.33 -11.78 12.40
N ASP A 9 -5.91 -12.45 13.47
CA ASP A 9 -6.59 -13.55 14.14
C ASP A 9 -7.82 -13.09 14.94
N LYS A 10 -7.95 -11.78 15.18
CA LYS A 10 -9.06 -11.16 15.89
C LYS A 10 -10.04 -10.50 14.93
N LYS A 11 -11.30 -10.37 15.37
CA LYS A 11 -12.32 -9.56 14.69
C LYS A 11 -12.12 -8.07 15.01
N VAL A 12 -11.06 -7.50 14.46
CA VAL A 12 -10.75 -6.06 14.58
C VAL A 12 -11.02 -5.34 13.27
N GLY A 13 -11.30 -4.04 13.36
CA GLY A 13 -11.29 -3.19 12.17
C GLY A 13 -9.88 -3.03 11.60
N THR A 14 -9.75 -2.95 10.28
CA THR A 14 -8.44 -2.73 9.62
C THR A 14 -8.52 -1.65 8.55
N TYR A 15 -7.40 -0.97 8.31
CA TYR A 15 -7.22 -0.04 7.19
C TYR A 15 -5.80 -0.13 6.64
N VAL A 16 -5.60 0.37 5.42
CA VAL A 16 -4.31 0.36 4.74
C VAL A 16 -3.87 1.79 4.44
N GLU A 17 -2.62 2.09 4.75
CA GLU A 17 -1.93 3.31 4.30
C GLU A 17 -0.93 2.95 3.21
N VAL A 18 -0.83 3.83 2.20
CA VAL A 18 0.16 3.71 1.13
C VAL A 18 0.98 4.99 1.10
N GLU A 19 2.26 4.87 1.40
CA GLU A 19 3.19 6.00 1.43
C GLU A 19 4.25 5.84 0.33
N MET A 20 4.76 6.95 -0.17
CA MET A 20 5.92 6.97 -1.05
C MET A 20 7.09 7.65 -0.33
N TYR A 21 8.26 7.03 -0.39
CA TYR A 21 9.52 7.57 0.11
C TYR A 21 10.49 7.71 -1.06
N GLY A 22 11.31 8.75 -1.06
CA GLY A 22 12.30 8.98 -2.10
C GLY A 22 12.92 10.36 -1.94
N LEU A 23 13.02 11.12 -3.03
CA LEU A 23 13.36 12.54 -2.94
C LEU A 23 12.33 13.30 -2.09
N PRO A 24 12.70 14.45 -1.50
CA PRO A 24 11.76 15.28 -0.74
C PRO A 24 10.50 15.67 -1.55
N THR A 25 10.66 15.86 -2.86
CA THR A 25 9.54 16.16 -3.78
C THR A 25 8.68 14.95 -4.16
N ASP A 26 9.20 13.73 -4.02
CA ASP A 26 8.50 12.48 -4.34
C ASP A 26 7.87 11.86 -3.08
N THR A 27 8.30 12.32 -1.89
CA THR A 27 7.86 11.75 -0.62
C THR A 27 6.44 12.20 -0.28
N ILE A 28 5.52 11.23 -0.19
CA ILE A 28 4.12 11.45 0.19
C ILE A 28 3.81 10.53 1.37
N ARG A 29 3.40 11.12 2.49
CA ARG A 29 3.13 10.39 3.75
C ARG A 29 1.77 10.79 4.30
N LYS A 30 1.07 9.83 4.89
CA LYS A 30 -0.24 10.00 5.55
C LYS A 30 -1.37 10.61 4.70
N GLU A 31 -1.19 10.70 3.39
CA GLU A 31 -2.20 11.24 2.47
C GLU A 31 -3.13 10.13 1.97
N PHE A 32 -2.56 8.99 1.55
CA PHE A 32 -3.34 7.88 1.00
C PHE A 32 -3.63 6.83 2.06
N ARG A 33 -4.89 6.83 2.51
CA ARG A 33 -5.42 5.89 3.48
C ARG A 33 -6.77 5.36 3.02
N THR A 34 -6.99 4.06 3.13
CA THR A 34 -8.30 3.46 2.87
C THR A 34 -9.27 3.73 4.01
N LYS A 35 -10.56 3.56 3.74
CA LYS A 35 -11.56 3.42 4.80
C LYS A 35 -11.22 2.24 5.72
N THR A 36 -11.61 2.35 6.98
CA THR A 36 -11.53 1.24 7.94
C THR A 36 -12.68 0.29 7.72
N ILE A 37 -12.39 -1.00 7.54
CA ILE A 37 -13.40 -2.06 7.48
C ILE A 37 -13.53 -2.66 8.89
N PRO A 38 -14.64 -2.45 9.61
CA PRO A 38 -14.79 -2.87 11.00
C PRO A 38 -14.98 -4.39 11.13
N ALA A 39 -14.52 -4.95 12.24
CA ALA A 39 -14.78 -6.33 12.67
C ALA A 39 -14.46 -7.44 11.62
N ASN A 40 -13.57 -7.16 10.67
CA ASN A 40 -13.16 -8.10 9.63
C ASN A 40 -11.64 -8.08 9.43
N GLY A 41 -10.93 -8.86 10.26
CA GLY A 41 -9.49 -9.08 10.13
C GLY A 41 -9.10 -10.21 9.18
N LEU A 42 -10.05 -11.03 8.73
CA LEU A 42 -9.78 -12.24 7.94
C LEU A 42 -9.71 -11.94 6.44
N ASN A 43 -10.68 -11.19 5.91
CA ASN A 43 -10.77 -10.90 4.48
C ASN A 43 -11.47 -9.56 4.18
N PRO A 44 -10.97 -8.43 4.73
CA PRO A 44 -11.57 -7.12 4.48
C PRO A 44 -11.45 -6.73 3.00
N VAL A 45 -12.53 -6.16 2.45
CA VAL A 45 -12.57 -5.58 1.11
C VAL A 45 -12.67 -4.06 1.28
N TYR A 46 -11.62 -3.35 0.86
CA TYR A 46 -11.56 -1.89 0.94
C TYR A 46 -12.20 -1.23 -0.27
N ASN A 47 -11.97 -1.81 -1.46
CA ASN A 47 -12.42 -1.30 -2.77
C ASN A 47 -12.23 0.22 -2.93
N GLU A 48 -11.05 0.71 -2.53
CA GLU A 48 -10.74 2.13 -2.53
C GLU A 48 -10.41 2.61 -3.94
N GLU A 49 -10.76 3.87 -4.23
CA GLU A 49 -10.33 4.56 -5.44
C GLU A 49 -8.79 4.51 -5.59
N PRO A 50 -8.25 4.55 -6.83
CA PRO A 50 -6.82 4.51 -7.05
C PRO A 50 -6.08 5.65 -6.35
N PHE A 51 -5.08 5.31 -5.54
CA PHE A 51 -4.14 6.29 -5.00
C PHE A 51 -3.21 6.76 -6.11
N LEU A 52 -3.25 8.06 -6.42
CA LEU A 52 -2.58 8.63 -7.59
C LEU A 52 -1.32 9.41 -7.18
N PHE A 53 -0.16 8.82 -7.44
CA PHE A 53 1.14 9.48 -7.35
C PHE A 53 1.46 10.12 -8.71
N ARG A 54 0.97 11.35 -8.94
CA ARG A 54 0.94 11.98 -10.27
C ARG A 54 2.30 12.13 -10.94
N LYS A 55 3.32 12.53 -10.19
CA LYS A 55 4.65 12.80 -10.71
C LYS A 55 5.67 12.26 -9.72
N VAL A 56 6.53 11.37 -10.22
CA VAL A 56 7.71 10.88 -9.50
C VAL A 56 8.92 11.35 -10.28
N VAL A 57 9.74 12.21 -9.68
CA VAL A 57 10.90 12.85 -10.31
C VAL A 57 12.03 11.86 -10.51
N LEU A 58 12.32 11.01 -9.52
CA LEU A 58 13.36 10.00 -9.61
C LEU A 58 12.85 8.63 -9.13
N PRO A 59 12.18 7.85 -10.01
CA PRO A 59 11.61 6.54 -9.66
C PRO A 59 12.62 5.56 -9.07
N ASP A 60 13.88 5.60 -9.51
CA ASP A 60 14.94 4.69 -9.05
C ASP A 60 15.28 4.86 -7.55
N LEU A 61 15.01 6.03 -6.98
CA LEU A 61 15.20 6.31 -5.55
C LEU A 61 13.89 6.15 -4.75
N ALA A 62 12.77 5.96 -5.44
CA ALA A 62 11.47 5.93 -4.83
C ALA A 62 11.06 4.50 -4.39
N ALA A 63 10.36 4.40 -3.27
CA ALA A 63 9.77 3.17 -2.77
C ALA A 63 8.36 3.41 -2.24
N LEU A 64 7.45 2.48 -2.53
CA LEU A 64 6.12 2.42 -1.94
C LEU A 64 6.13 1.59 -0.67
N ARG A 65 5.50 2.12 0.39
CA ARG A 65 5.25 1.41 1.64
C ARG A 65 3.75 1.18 1.76
N PHE A 66 3.35 -0.08 1.73
CA PHE A 66 2.01 -0.53 2.09
C PHE A 66 2.02 -0.90 3.57
N ALA A 67 1.20 -0.27 4.38
CA ALA A 67 1.12 -0.54 5.81
C ALA A 67 -0.32 -0.80 6.22
N VAL A 68 -0.54 -1.91 6.93
CA VAL A 68 -1.84 -2.31 7.43
C VAL A 68 -1.89 -2.03 8.92
N TYR A 69 -2.93 -1.32 9.35
CA TYR A 69 -3.17 -1.01 10.75
C TYR A 69 -4.52 -1.57 11.19
N ASP A 70 -4.65 -1.79 12.49
CA ASP A 70 -5.96 -1.98 13.11
C ASP A 70 -6.67 -0.65 13.38
N GLU A 71 -7.92 -0.70 13.79
CA GLU A 71 -8.73 0.48 14.13
C GLU A 71 -8.18 1.32 15.31
N ASN A 72 -7.27 0.76 16.11
CA ASN A 72 -6.58 1.45 17.21
C ASN A 72 -5.27 2.11 16.75
N GLY A 73 -4.92 2.01 15.47
CA GLY A 73 -3.68 2.54 14.90
C GLY A 73 -2.45 1.67 15.15
N ARG A 74 -2.62 0.42 15.60
CA ARG A 74 -1.52 -0.53 15.76
C ARG A 74 -1.14 -1.11 14.40
N LEU A 75 0.15 -1.10 14.08
CA LEU A 75 0.68 -1.74 12.88
C LEU A 75 0.51 -3.27 12.97
N LEU A 76 -0.20 -3.84 11.99
CA LEU A 76 -0.37 -5.30 11.83
C LEU A 76 0.71 -5.89 10.93
N GLY A 77 1.10 -5.16 9.89
CA GLY A 77 2.15 -5.57 8.97
C GLY A 77 2.42 -4.50 7.92
N GLN A 78 3.58 -4.58 7.28
CA GLN A 78 3.99 -3.65 6.23
C GLN A 78 4.72 -4.35 5.09
N ARG A 79 4.74 -3.72 3.93
CA ARG A 79 5.62 -4.09 2.83
C ARG A 79 6.17 -2.85 2.17
N ILE A 80 7.50 -2.79 2.06
CA ILE A 80 8.21 -1.78 1.29
C ILE A 80 8.61 -2.41 -0.04
N VAL A 81 8.28 -1.74 -1.14
CA VAL A 81 8.57 -2.17 -2.52
C VAL A 81 9.20 -0.98 -3.26
N PRO A 82 10.46 -1.08 -3.68
CA PRO A 82 11.05 -0.10 -4.59
C PRO A 82 10.20 0.04 -5.85
N LEU A 83 10.14 1.24 -6.43
CA LEU A 83 9.48 1.41 -7.73
C LEU A 83 10.26 0.66 -8.82
N ASP A 84 11.59 0.58 -8.69
CA ASP A 84 12.42 -0.31 -9.48
C ASP A 84 12.06 -1.78 -9.19
N GLY A 85 11.54 -2.47 -10.20
CA GLY A 85 11.02 -3.83 -10.09
C GLY A 85 9.54 -3.96 -9.68
N LEU A 86 8.81 -2.84 -9.53
CA LEU A 86 7.36 -2.89 -9.31
C LEU A 86 6.66 -3.35 -10.60
N GLN A 87 5.86 -4.42 -10.51
CA GLN A 87 5.12 -4.94 -11.64
C GLN A 87 3.67 -4.44 -11.63
N SER A 88 3.18 -4.02 -12.79
CA SER A 88 1.78 -3.63 -12.97
C SER A 88 0.81 -4.82 -12.92
N GLY A 89 -0.47 -4.49 -12.81
CA GLY A 89 -1.61 -5.41 -12.77
C GLY A 89 -2.02 -5.81 -11.35
N TYR A 90 -2.86 -6.84 -11.29
CA TYR A 90 -3.36 -7.42 -10.04
C TYR A 90 -2.27 -8.26 -9.36
N ARG A 91 -1.95 -7.93 -8.11
CA ARG A 91 -0.86 -8.55 -7.35
C ARG A 91 -1.28 -8.80 -5.91
N HIS A 92 -0.80 -9.93 -5.38
CA HIS A 92 -0.74 -10.16 -3.94
C HIS A 92 0.57 -9.62 -3.39
N ILE A 93 0.48 -8.79 -2.36
CA ILE A 93 1.59 -8.19 -1.64
C ILE A 93 1.66 -8.86 -0.27
N ALA A 94 2.60 -9.78 -0.10
CA ALA A 94 2.84 -10.44 1.18
C ALA A 94 3.45 -9.45 2.19
N LEU A 95 2.79 -9.33 3.34
CA LEU A 95 3.18 -8.43 4.40
C LEU A 95 4.35 -9.00 5.20
N ARG A 96 5.04 -8.08 5.88
CA ARG A 96 6.20 -8.33 6.72
C ARG A 96 6.03 -7.61 8.03
N THR A 97 6.80 -8.02 9.03
CA THR A 97 6.85 -7.32 10.32
C THR A 97 7.52 -5.95 10.18
N GLU A 98 7.51 -5.16 11.25
CA GLU A 98 8.23 -3.88 11.30
C GLU A 98 9.73 -4.05 11.01
N ALA A 99 10.34 -5.11 11.53
CA ALA A 99 11.72 -5.51 11.27
C ALA A 99 11.94 -6.21 9.90
N ASN A 100 10.95 -6.14 8.99
CA ASN A 100 11.00 -6.70 7.64
C ASN A 100 11.15 -8.24 7.58
N PHE A 101 10.76 -8.95 8.64
CA PHE A 101 10.67 -10.42 8.61
C PHE A 101 9.38 -10.86 7.89
N PRO A 102 9.43 -11.92 7.06
CA PRO A 102 8.25 -12.40 6.33
C PRO A 102 7.16 -12.89 7.29
N MET A 103 5.91 -12.55 6.98
CA MET A 103 4.73 -13.12 7.63
C MET A 103 4.11 -14.16 6.69
N SER A 104 3.62 -15.28 7.24
CA SER A 104 3.21 -16.43 6.40
C SER A 104 1.87 -16.25 5.69
N LEU A 105 0.90 -15.60 6.33
CA LEU A 105 -0.49 -15.51 5.86
C LEU A 105 -0.94 -14.09 5.46
N PRO A 106 -0.59 -13.03 6.18
CA PRO A 106 -1.12 -11.70 5.90
C PRO A 106 -0.69 -11.18 4.52
N MET A 107 -1.67 -10.85 3.68
CA MET A 107 -1.46 -10.36 2.32
C MET A 107 -2.43 -9.23 1.98
N LEU A 108 -2.00 -8.34 1.09
CA LEU A 108 -2.88 -7.37 0.43
C LEU A 108 -3.08 -7.78 -1.03
N PHE A 109 -4.28 -7.56 -1.53
CA PHE A 109 -4.60 -7.65 -2.95
C PHE A 109 -4.75 -6.24 -3.53
N CYS A 110 -3.90 -5.91 -4.50
CA CYS A 110 -3.80 -4.59 -5.09
C CYS A 110 -3.80 -4.69 -6.61
N ASN A 111 -4.37 -3.69 -7.28
CA ASN A 111 -4.08 -3.42 -8.69
C ASN A 111 -3.09 -2.26 -8.74
N ILE A 112 -2.02 -2.42 -9.51
CA ILE A 112 -0.95 -1.43 -9.65
C ILE A 112 -0.87 -1.01 -11.11
N GLU A 113 -0.98 0.29 -11.36
CA GLU A 113 -0.83 0.85 -12.69
C GLU A 113 0.40 1.77 -12.70
N ILE A 114 1.29 1.55 -13.66
CA ILE A 114 2.52 2.32 -13.82
C ILE A 114 2.48 2.94 -15.22
N LYS A 115 2.63 4.26 -15.29
CA LYS A 115 2.60 5.03 -16.54
C LYS A 115 3.80 5.97 -16.59
N ILE A 116 4.25 6.25 -17.80
CA ILE A 116 5.22 7.32 -18.03
C ILE A 116 4.51 8.65 -17.78
N TYR A 117 5.12 9.53 -16.99
CA TYR A 117 4.59 10.86 -16.75
C TYR A 117 4.65 11.70 -18.03
N VAL A 118 3.49 12.21 -18.45
CA VAL A 118 3.36 13.19 -19.52
C VAL A 118 2.82 14.48 -18.90
N PRO A 119 3.53 15.62 -18.98
CA PRO A 119 3.02 16.88 -18.47
C PRO A 119 1.75 17.33 -19.21
N ASP A 120 0.81 17.93 -18.50
CA ASP A 120 -0.53 18.31 -19.02
C ASP A 120 -0.50 19.19 -20.29
N GLY A 121 0.62 19.87 -20.58
CA GLY A 121 0.78 20.70 -21.79
C GLY A 121 1.21 19.94 -23.05
N PHE A 122 1.46 18.63 -22.97
CA PHE A 122 1.96 17.80 -24.07
C PHE A 122 1.09 16.55 -24.32
N GLN A 123 -0.15 16.56 -23.84
CA GLN A 123 -1.11 15.46 -23.96
C GLN A 123 -2.07 15.65 -25.14
#